data_AF-A0A5S3YKU4-F1
#
_entry.id   AF-A0A5S3YKU4-F1
#
_cell.length_a   1.000
_cell.length_b   1.000
_cell.length_c   1.000
_cell.angle_alpha   90.00
_cell.angle_beta   90.00
_cell.angle_gamma   90.00
#
_symmetry.space_group_name_H-M   'P 1'
#
loop_
_entity.id
_entity.type
_entity.pdbx_description
1 polymer ?
#
loop_
_entity_poly.entity_id
_entity_poly.type
_entity_poly.pdbx_seq_one_letter_code
_entity_poly.pdbx_strand_id
1 'polypeptide(L)'
;MVQVEPINAFDDNYIWAIRDTTENQVWVVDPGQAAPVLSYLKQHDATLAGILITHHHWDHTNGVAELVNVFSGITVYGPTQSKFSGITHPLDAGDTIHIMTLSLTIIRT
;
A
#
# COMPACT_ATOMS: atom_id res chain seq x y z
N MET A 1 -5.07 -14.97 -8.91
CA MET A 1 -4.57 -15.64 -7.67
C MET A 1 -3.77 -14.61 -6.90
N VAL A 2 -3.95 -14.53 -5.58
CA VAL A 2 -3.22 -13.54 -4.77
C VAL A 2 -1.80 -14.01 -4.46
N GLN A 3 -0.82 -13.14 -4.69
CA GLN A 3 0.58 -13.31 -4.35
C GLN A 3 1.03 -12.17 -3.43
N VAL A 4 1.92 -12.48 -2.48
CA VAL A 4 2.54 -11.50 -1.59
C VAL A 4 4.05 -11.53 -1.85
N GLU A 5 4.58 -10.41 -2.32
CA GLU A 5 5.95 -10.33 -2.83
C GLU A 5 6.67 -9.13 -2.17
N PRO A 6 7.92 -9.31 -1.70
CA PRO A 6 8.70 -8.21 -1.16
C PRO A 6 9.27 -7.33 -2.27
N ILE A 7 9.20 -6.03 -2.10
CA ILE A 7 9.93 -5.02 -2.88
C ILE A 7 10.94 -4.36 -1.95
N ASN A 8 12.22 -4.50 -2.26
CA ASN A 8 13.29 -3.85 -1.48
C ASN A 8 13.15 -2.32 -1.56
N ALA A 9 13.23 -1.66 -0.41
CA ALA A 9 13.26 -0.20 -0.30
C ALA A 9 14.34 0.22 0.70
N PHE A 10 14.97 1.36 0.44
CA PHE A 10 16.12 1.84 1.19
C PHE A 10 17.20 0.74 1.31
N ASP A 11 17.83 0.62 2.48
CA ASP A 11 18.88 -0.37 2.74
C ASP A 11 18.31 -1.68 3.30
N ASP A 12 17.23 -1.62 4.10
CA ASP A 12 16.72 -2.74 4.87
C ASP A 12 15.18 -2.80 5.00
N ASN A 13 14.44 -1.86 4.42
CA ASN A 13 12.97 -1.87 4.44
C ASN A 13 12.40 -2.77 3.33
N TYR A 14 11.21 -3.29 3.58
CA TYR A 14 10.38 -3.96 2.58
C TYR A 14 9.06 -3.21 2.39
N ILE A 15 8.74 -2.94 1.14
CA ILE A 15 7.38 -2.63 0.70
C ILE A 15 6.75 -3.95 0.28
N TRP A 16 5.61 -4.32 0.85
CA TRP A 16 4.94 -5.57 0.46
C TRP A 16 3.93 -5.32 -0.65
N ALA A 17 4.09 -6.01 -1.78
CA ALA A 17 3.10 -6.02 -2.85
C ALA A 17 2.14 -7.20 -2.66
N ILE A 18 0.85 -6.90 -2.57
CA ILE A 18 -0.25 -7.86 -2.59
C ILE A 18 -0.87 -7.78 -3.98
N ARG A 19 -0.52 -8.72 -4.85
CA ARG A 19 -0.90 -8.73 -6.27
C ARG A 19 -1.98 -9.75 -6.53
N ASP A 20 -3.07 -9.35 -7.19
CA ASP A 20 -3.92 -10.31 -7.91
C ASP A 20 -3.41 -10.50 -9.34
N THR A 21 -2.91 -11.70 -9.60
CA THR A 21 -2.42 -12.11 -10.92
C THR A 21 -3.51 -12.28 -11.98
N THR A 22 -4.79 -12.33 -11.58
CA THR A 22 -5.91 -12.44 -12.53
C THR A 22 -6.27 -11.08 -13.12
N GLU A 23 -6.40 -10.06 -12.27
CA GLU A 23 -6.80 -8.71 -12.67
C GLU A 23 -5.60 -7.75 -12.88
N ASN A 24 -4.38 -8.22 -12.61
CA ASN A 24 -3.16 -7.43 -12.61
C ASN A 24 -3.26 -6.16 -11.73
N GLN A 25 -3.98 -6.27 -10.61
CA GLN A 25 -4.07 -5.22 -9.60
C GLN A 25 -3.10 -5.49 -8.46
N VAL A 26 -2.55 -4.42 -7.90
CA VAL A 26 -1.61 -4.48 -6.78
C VAL A 26 -2.05 -3.52 -5.69
N TRP A 27 -2.05 -4.01 -4.46
CA TRP A 27 -2.03 -3.18 -3.26
C TRP A 27 -0.61 -3.19 -2.69
N VAL A 28 -0.12 -2.06 -2.17
CA VAL A 28 1.18 -2.01 -1.50
C VAL A 28 1.04 -1.63 -0.04
N VAL A 29 1.90 -2.22 0.80
CA VAL A 29 2.01 -1.90 2.23
C VAL A 29 3.25 -1.04 2.44
N ASP A 30 3.08 0.10 3.11
CA ASP A 30 4.14 1.00 3.54
C ASP A 30 5.12 1.46 2.44
N PRO A 31 4.64 2.07 1.34
CA PRO A 31 5.53 2.54 0.28
C PRO A 31 6.32 3.78 0.69
N GLY A 32 7.41 3.58 1.45
CA GLY A 32 8.37 4.63 1.79
C GLY A 32 9.09 5.24 0.59
N GLN A 33 9.21 4.48 -0.51
CA GLN A 33 9.73 4.96 -1.79
C GLN A 33 8.76 4.59 -2.92
N ALA A 34 8.46 5.54 -3.80
CA ALA A 34 7.61 5.30 -4.96
C ALA A 34 8.33 4.55 -6.08
N ALA A 35 9.61 4.88 -6.34
CA ALA A 35 10.35 4.34 -7.47
C ALA A 35 10.43 2.80 -7.53
N PRO A 36 10.67 2.07 -6.41
CA PRO A 36 10.63 0.61 -6.42
C PRO A 36 9.23 0.06 -6.75
N VAL A 37 8.18 0.68 -6.23
CA VAL A 37 6.78 0.30 -6.52
C VAL A 37 6.46 0.51 -8.00
N LEU A 38 6.80 1.67 -8.56
CA LEU A 38 6.59 1.96 -9.99
C LEU A 38 7.33 0.97 -10.90
N SER A 39 8.56 0.60 -10.53
CA SER A 39 9.37 -0.37 -11.26
C SER A 39 8.74 -1.77 -11.21
N TYR A 40 8.27 -2.19 -10.04
CA TYR A 40 7.55 -3.45 -9.86
C TYR A 40 6.27 -3.50 -10.70
N LEU A 41 5.41 -2.48 -10.60
CA LEU A 41 4.17 -2.40 -11.37
C LEU A 41 4.44 -2.52 -12.88
N LYS A 42 5.47 -1.83 -13.38
CA LYS A 42 5.87 -1.90 -14.79
C LYS A 42 6.38 -3.29 -15.19
N GLN A 43 7.20 -3.93 -14.36
CA GLN A 43 7.73 -5.27 -14.64
C GLN A 43 6.62 -6.32 -14.75
N HIS A 44 5.55 -6.15 -13.96
CA HIS A 44 4.45 -7.10 -13.85
C HIS A 44 3.22 -6.73 -14.69
N ASP A 45 3.31 -5.67 -15.51
CA ASP A 45 2.17 -5.11 -16.27
C ASP A 45 0.93 -4.91 -15.40
N ALA A 46 1.13 -4.33 -14.22
CA ALA A 46 0.14 -4.21 -13.17
C ALA A 46 -0.21 -2.76 -12.84
N THR A 47 -1.41 -2.56 -12.31
CA THR A 47 -1.91 -1.24 -11.90
C THR A 47 -2.04 -1.17 -10.38
N LEU A 48 -1.62 -0.04 -9.79
CA LEU A 48 -1.79 0.20 -8.37
C LEU A 48 -3.28 0.45 -8.07
N ALA A 49 -3.86 -0.36 -7.19
CA ALA A 49 -5.25 -0.27 -6.77
C ALA A 49 -5.42 0.46 -5.42
N GLY A 50 -4.40 0.41 -4.55
CA GLY A 50 -4.45 1.08 -3.26
C GLY A 50 -3.19 0.88 -2.41
N ILE A 51 -3.17 1.55 -1.27
CA ILE A 51 -2.05 1.60 -0.33
C ILE A 51 -2.58 1.30 1.08
N LEU A 52 -1.84 0.48 1.82
CA LEU A 52 -2.03 0.24 3.25
C LEU A 52 -0.87 0.86 4.02
N ILE A 53 -1.14 1.73 4.98
CA ILE A 53 -0.15 2.32 5.87
C ILE A 53 -0.27 1.70 7.26
N THR A 54 0.83 1.18 7.79
CA THR A 54 0.88 0.62 9.16
C THR A 54 1.08 1.72 10.20
N HIS A 55 2.02 2.64 9.96
CA HIS A 55 2.31 3.76 10.85
C HIS A 55 2.94 4.95 10.11
N HIS A 56 3.21 6.02 10.84
CA HIS A 56 3.47 7.36 10.25
C HIS A 56 4.93 7.67 9.93
N HIS A 57 5.88 6.76 10.17
CA HIS A 57 7.28 7.08 9.90
C HIS A 57 7.52 7.26 8.40
N TRP A 58 8.53 8.09 8.09
CA TRP A 58 8.78 8.58 6.73
C TRP A 58 9.19 7.45 5.79
N ASP A 59 9.90 6.45 6.29
CA ASP A 59 10.33 5.24 5.58
C ASP A 59 9.18 4.27 5.25
N HIS A 60 7.96 4.58 5.73
CA HIS A 60 6.72 3.88 5.37
C HIS A 60 5.78 4.74 4.51
N THR A 61 5.99 6.06 4.44
CA THR A 61 4.99 7.01 3.92
C THR A 61 5.48 7.98 2.84
N ASN A 62 6.79 8.19 2.69
CA ASN A 62 7.33 9.21 1.78
C ASN A 62 7.00 8.97 0.30
N GLY A 63 6.81 7.74 -0.13
CA GLY A 63 6.46 7.41 -1.52
C GLY A 63 4.98 7.64 -1.86
N VAL A 64 4.10 7.79 -0.85
CA VAL A 64 2.65 7.83 -1.06
C VAL A 64 2.22 9.00 -1.95
N ALA A 65 2.76 10.20 -1.72
CA ALA A 65 2.34 11.39 -2.47
C ALA A 65 2.64 11.26 -3.97
N GLU A 66 3.80 10.71 -4.33
CA GLU A 66 4.16 10.46 -5.72
C GLU A 66 3.27 9.39 -6.35
N LEU A 67 3.01 8.28 -5.64
CA LEU A 67 2.12 7.22 -6.13
C LEU A 67 0.69 7.71 -6.35
N VAL A 68 0.13 8.51 -5.44
CA VAL A 68 -1.22 9.10 -5.61
C VAL A 68 -1.27 10.10 -6.76
N ASN A 69 -0.17 10.81 -7.04
CA ASN A 69 -0.09 11.71 -8.20
C ASN A 69 -0.07 10.94 -9.53
N VAL A 70 0.61 9.79 -9.58
CA VAL A 70 0.66 8.93 -10.76
C VAL A 70 -0.65 8.17 -10.97
N PHE A 71 -1.26 7.69 -9.88
CA PHE A 71 -2.49 6.91 -9.88
C PHE A 71 -3.59 7.69 -9.15
N SER A 72 -4.30 8.53 -9.89
CA SER A 72 -5.34 9.39 -9.31
C SER A 72 -6.51 8.56 -8.74
N GLY A 73 -6.93 8.89 -7.52
CA GLY A 73 -8.15 8.33 -6.92
C GLY A 73 -7.98 6.97 -6.24
N ILE A 74 -6.74 6.49 -6.07
CA ILE A 74 -6.49 5.25 -5.32
C ILE A 74 -6.76 5.46 -3.83
N THR A 75 -7.19 4.38 -3.17
CA THR A 75 -7.43 4.36 -1.73
C THR A 75 -6.12 4.29 -0.96
N VAL A 76 -5.99 5.11 0.07
CA VAL A 76 -4.92 5.03 1.07
C VAL A 76 -5.56 4.77 2.43
N TYR A 77 -5.51 3.52 2.87
CA TYR A 77 -5.92 3.13 4.22
C TYR A 77 -4.79 3.37 5.22
N GLY A 78 -5.15 3.73 6.44
CA GLY A 78 -4.20 3.81 7.55
C GLY A 78 -4.89 4.12 8.88
N PRO A 79 -4.14 4.20 9.99
CA PRO A 79 -4.73 4.37 11.32
C PRO A 79 -5.44 5.72 11.47
N THR A 80 -6.62 5.73 12.09
CA THR A 80 -7.37 6.96 12.43
C THR A 80 -6.51 8.00 13.17
N GLN A 81 -5.60 7.55 14.05
CA GLN A 81 -4.75 8.44 14.85
C GLN A 81 -3.33 8.63 14.29
N SER A 82 -3.13 8.34 13.00
CA SER A 82 -1.84 8.54 12.36
C SER A 82 -1.48 10.02 12.23
N LYS A 83 -0.20 10.36 12.39
CA LYS A 83 0.33 11.70 12.11
C LYS A 83 0.54 11.96 10.61
N PHE A 84 0.47 10.91 9.79
CA PHE A 84 0.63 11.02 8.34
C PHE A 84 -0.67 11.52 7.69
N SER A 85 -0.62 12.64 6.98
CA SER A 85 -1.80 13.31 6.43
C SER A 85 -2.27 12.77 5.06
N GLY A 86 -1.57 11.79 4.49
CA GLY A 86 -1.92 11.22 3.18
C GLY A 86 -2.95 10.09 3.24
N ILE A 87 -3.46 9.75 4.43
CA ILE A 87 -4.53 8.74 4.60
C ILE A 87 -5.84 9.34 4.10
N THR A 88 -6.52 8.61 3.21
CA THR A 88 -7.83 9.01 2.66
C THR A 88 -8.97 8.27 3.35
N HIS A 89 -8.69 7.09 3.89
CA HIS A 89 -9.67 6.23 4.54
C HIS A 89 -9.10 5.78 5.91
N PRO A 90 -9.32 6.56 6.97
CA PRO A 90 -8.86 6.21 8.31
C PRO A 90 -9.61 4.98 8.83
N LEU A 91 -8.88 4.10 9.54
CA LEU A 91 -9.40 2.86 10.11
C LEU A 91 -9.04 2.73 11.59
N ASP A 92 -9.91 2.06 12.34
CA ASP A 92 -9.76 1.71 13.74
C ASP A 92 -9.66 0.19 13.96
N ALA A 93 -9.27 -0.21 15.17
CA ALA A 93 -9.18 -1.61 15.54
C ALA A 93 -10.55 -2.30 15.43
N GLY A 94 -10.58 -3.48 14.81
CA GLY A 94 -11.80 -4.24 14.57
C GLY A 94 -12.51 -3.90 13.26
N ASP A 95 -12.13 -2.82 12.57
CA ASP A 95 -12.62 -2.55 11.22
C ASP A 95 -12.23 -3.69 10.28
N THR A 96 -13.09 -3.94 9.30
CA THR A 96 -12.83 -4.91 8.23
C THR A 96 -12.88 -4.20 6.88
N ILE A 97 -11.82 -4.37 6.10
CA ILE A 97 -11.72 -3.86 4.73
C ILE A 97 -11.67 -5.00 3.73
N HIS A 98 -12.09 -4.71 2.52
CA HIS A 98 -11.99 -5.62 1.39
C HIS A 98 -11.00 -5.04 0.39
N ILE A 99 -9.94 -5.80 0.10
CA ILE A 99 -9.00 -5.46 -0.96
C ILE A 99 -9.01 -6.60 -1.98
N MET A 100 -9.37 -6.30 -3.23
CA MET A 100 -9.56 -7.33 -4.26
C MET A 100 -10.52 -8.43 -3.74
N THR A 101 -10.04 -9.68 -3.63
CA THR A 101 -10.80 -10.83 -3.10
C THR A 101 -10.54 -11.12 -1.62
N LEU A 102 -9.66 -10.36 -0.96
CA LEU A 102 -9.29 -10.54 0.45
C LEU A 102 -10.18 -9.71 1.38
N SER A 103 -10.48 -10.29 2.54
CA SER A 103 -11.08 -9.59 3.68
C SER A 103 -10.02 -9.49 4.79
N LEU A 104 -9.72 -8.28 5.24
CA LEU A 104 -8.68 -7.99 6.23
C LEU A 104 -9.30 -7.34 7.47
N THR A 105 -8.91 -7.79 8.66
CA THR A 105 -9.29 -7.18 9.93
C THR A 105 -8.15 -6.33 10.47
N ILE A 106 -8.45 -5.11 10.89
CA ILE A 106 -7.48 -4.18 11.44
C ILE A 106 -7.21 -4.48 12.91
N ILE A 107 -5.93 -4.65 13.26
CA ILE A 107 -5.46 -4.89 14.63
C ILE A 107 -4.63 -3.69 15.06
N ARG A 108 -4.90 -3.16 16.26
CA ARG A 108 -4.07 -2.14 16.89
C ARG A 108 -2.99 -2.81 17.73
N THR A 109 -1.75 -2.39 17.52
CA THR A 109 -0.54 -2.87 18.20
C THR A 109 0.14 -1.76 18.97
#